data_AF-A0A0Q5WUX3-F1
#
_entry.id   AF-A0A0Q5WUX3-F1
#
_cell.length_a   1.000
_cell.length_b   1.000
_cell.length_c   1.000
_cell.angle_alpha   90.00
_cell.angle_beta   90.00
_cell.angle_gamma   90.00
#
_symmetry.space_group_name_H-M   'P 1'
#
loop_
_entity.id
_entity.type
_entity.pdbx_description
1 polymer ?
#
loop_
_entity_poly.entity_id
_entity_poly.type
_entity_poly.pdbx_seq_one_letter_code
_entity_poly.pdbx_strand_id
1 'polypeptide(L)'
;MEPRKLTRNQALVLETLTQAEAPLSAYTILDKLRDHGFRAPLQVYRALEKLTEFGIVHRLESLNAFVACTHPHDHGPEKGVIAFAICEDCGQVSEISDPEIEDRLALLATRRRFTTEKTTIEMRGHCGNCTAA
;
A
#
# COMPACT_ATOMS: atom_id res chain seq x y z
N MET A 1 -10.93 0.97 20.58
CA MET A 1 -9.56 1.41 20.26
C MET A 1 -9.60 2.92 20.04
N GLU A 2 -8.81 3.70 20.78
CA GLU A 2 -8.81 5.18 20.67
C GLU A 2 -8.53 5.63 19.23
N PRO A 3 -9.20 6.69 18.75
CA PRO A 3 -8.93 7.24 17.42
C PRO A 3 -7.48 7.68 17.36
N ARG A 4 -6.68 6.97 16.55
CA ARG A 4 -5.25 7.27 16.40
C ARG A 4 -5.11 8.68 15.83
N LYS A 5 -4.58 9.60 16.64
CA LYS A 5 -4.49 11.02 16.27
C LYS A 5 -3.37 11.22 15.25
N LEU A 6 -3.74 11.25 13.97
CA LEU A 6 -2.83 11.62 12.90
C LEU A 6 -2.39 13.08 13.05
N THR A 7 -1.12 13.35 12.78
CA THR A 7 -0.65 14.73 12.57
C THR A 7 -1.25 15.31 11.29
N ARG A 8 -1.23 16.64 11.14
CA ARG A 8 -1.72 17.31 9.93
C ARG A 8 -1.10 16.73 8.65
N ASN A 9 0.21 16.49 8.64
CA ASN A 9 0.91 16.00 7.46
C ASN A 9 0.53 14.54 7.14
N GLN A 10 0.38 13.70 8.17
CA GLN A 10 -0.08 12.32 7.99
C GLN A 10 -1.51 12.26 7.44
N ALA A 11 -2.41 13.10 7.97
CA ALA A 11 -3.79 13.18 7.50
C ALA A 11 -3.87 13.61 6.02
N LEU A 12 -3.13 14.67 5.64
CA LEU A 12 -3.09 15.15 4.26
C LEU A 12 -2.54 14.10 3.28
N VAL A 13 -1.47 13.39 3.66
CA VAL A 13 -0.90 12.33 2.81
C VAL A 13 -1.87 11.16 2.69
N LEU A 14 -2.51 10.74 3.78
CA LEU A 14 -3.50 9.67 3.74
C LEU A 14 -4.69 10.04 2.87
N GLU A 15 -5.26 11.24 3.03
CA GLU A 15 -6.37 11.74 2.22
C GLU A 15 -6.00 11.78 0.72
N THR A 16 -4.80 12.26 0.39
CA THR A 16 -4.29 12.28 -0.99
C THR A 16 -4.24 10.88 -1.60
N LEU A 17 -3.85 9.87 -0.81
CA LEU A 17 -3.81 8.48 -1.25
C LEU A 17 -5.21 7.86 -1.36
N THR A 18 -6.12 8.15 -0.43
CA THR A 18 -7.48 7.63 -0.44
C THR A 18 -8.30 8.17 -1.62
N GLN A 19 -8.03 9.40 -2.07
CA GLN A 19 -8.69 10.01 -3.23
C GLN A 19 -8.06 9.62 -4.57
N ALA A 20 -6.94 8.88 -4.57
CA ALA A 20 -6.24 8.52 -5.79
C ALA A 20 -6.83 7.25 -6.41
N GLU A 21 -7.07 7.28 -7.72
CA GLU A 21 -7.53 6.11 -8.50
C GLU A 21 -6.39 5.12 -8.83
N ALA A 22 -5.13 5.57 -8.67
CA ALA A 22 -3.93 4.80 -8.95
C ALA A 22 -2.86 5.08 -7.88
N PRO A 23 -1.89 4.17 -7.69
CA PRO A 23 -0.78 4.37 -6.76
C PRO A 23 -0.01 5.65 -7.05
N LEU A 24 0.37 6.37 -5.99
CA LEU A 24 1.10 7.62 -6.14
C LEU A 24 2.55 7.46 -5.69
N SER A 25 3.48 7.98 -6.49
CA SER A 25 4.86 8.15 -6.04
C SER A 25 4.95 9.22 -4.94
N ALA A 26 5.99 9.15 -4.11
CA ALA A 26 6.23 10.18 -3.09
C ALA A 26 6.35 11.59 -3.67
N TYR A 27 6.87 11.72 -4.90
CA TYR A 27 6.99 13.00 -5.61
C TYR A 27 5.63 13.50 -6.11
N THR A 28 4.80 12.61 -6.65
CA THR A 28 3.43 12.96 -7.06
C THR A 28 2.61 13.43 -5.86
N ILE A 29 2.75 12.78 -4.70
CA ILE A 29 2.13 13.22 -3.45
C ILE A 29 2.66 14.60 -3.02
N LEU A 30 3.98 14.81 -3.08
CA LEU A 30 4.59 16.10 -2.77
C LEU A 30 4.01 17.22 -3.63
N ASP A 31 3.95 16.99 -4.95
CA ASP A 31 3.46 18.00 -5.90
C ASP A 31 1.98 18.35 -5.65
N LYS A 32 1.14 17.35 -5.36
CA LYS A 32 -0.27 17.57 -4.96
C LYS A 32 -0.41 18.34 -3.65
N LEU A 33 0.55 18.23 -2.73
CA LEU A 33 0.50 18.83 -1.39
C LEU A 33 1.29 20.13 -1.24
N ARG A 34 1.87 20.68 -2.31
CA ARG A 34 2.64 21.94 -2.27
C ARG A 34 1.83 23.09 -1.70
N ASP A 35 0.59 23.24 -2.17
CA ASP A 35 -0.32 24.31 -1.72
C ASP A 35 -0.77 24.14 -0.26
N HIS A 36 -0.61 22.93 0.28
CA HIS A 36 -0.88 22.62 1.69
C HIS A 36 0.37 22.79 2.60
N GLY A 37 1.47 23.31 2.06
CA GLY A 37 2.68 23.67 2.79
C GLY A 37 3.80 22.63 2.76
N PHE A 38 3.69 21.58 1.93
CA PHE A 38 4.79 20.65 1.71
C PHE A 38 5.83 21.29 0.77
N ARG A 39 7.11 21.20 1.14
CA ARG A 39 8.23 21.79 0.40
C ARG A 39 9.35 20.82 0.09
N ALA A 40 9.50 19.76 0.89
CA ALA A 40 10.58 18.79 0.74
C ALA A 40 10.05 17.35 0.69
N PRO A 41 10.62 16.48 -0.17
CA PRO A 41 10.25 15.06 -0.24
C PRO A 41 10.31 14.35 1.13
N LEU A 42 11.26 14.72 1.98
CA LEU A 42 11.42 14.15 3.32
C LEU A 42 10.16 14.28 4.19
N GLN A 43 9.36 15.34 4.01
CA GLN A 43 8.10 15.51 4.76
C GLN A 43 7.07 14.45 4.37
N VAL A 44 7.03 14.08 3.08
CA VAL A 44 6.16 13.02 2.57
C VAL A 44 6.66 11.67 3.05
N TYR A 45 7.95 11.38 2.92
CA TYR A 45 8.53 10.11 3.38
C TYR A 45 8.30 9.85 4.87
N ARG A 46 8.46 10.87 5.74
CA ARG A 46 8.16 10.73 7.18
C ARG A 46 6.69 10.45 7.48
N ALA A 47 5.79 11.05 6.71
CA ALA A 47 4.36 10.76 6.84
C ALA A 47 4.07 9.33 6.39
N LEU A 48 4.56 8.93 5.21
CA LEU A 48 4.40 7.59 4.65
C LEU A 48 4.97 6.50 5.55
N GLU A 49 6.15 6.71 6.14
CA GLU A 49 6.77 5.78 7.08
C GLU A 49 5.84 5.50 8.26
N LYS A 50 5.30 6.55 8.88
CA LYS A 50 4.35 6.40 9.99
C LYS A 50 3.03 5.76 9.54
N LEU A 51 2.49 6.13 8.39
CA LEU A 51 1.26 5.53 7.86
C LEU A 51 1.45 4.05 7.49
N THR A 52 2.66 3.65 7.09
CA THR A 52 3.02 2.25 6.79
C THR A 52 3.19 1.44 8.06
N GLU A 53 3.90 1.98 9.07
CA GLU A 53 3.99 1.40 10.42
C GLU A 53 2.60 1.21 11.03
N PHE A 54 1.70 2.10 10.67
CA PHE A 54 0.31 2.10 11.08
C PHE A 54 -0.56 1.07 10.36
N GLY A 55 -0.07 0.43 9.29
CA GLY A 55 -0.81 -0.55 8.49
C GLY A 55 -1.92 0.05 7.62
N ILE A 56 -1.97 1.38 7.46
CA ILE A 56 -3.05 2.06 6.72
C ILE A 56 -2.61 2.58 5.35
N VAL A 57 -1.32 2.44 5.03
CA VAL A 57 -0.73 2.68 3.71
C VAL A 57 0.21 1.53 3.38
N HIS A 58 0.20 1.09 2.13
CA HIS A 58 1.12 0.09 1.62
C HIS A 58 2.03 0.70 0.55
N ARG A 59 3.27 0.18 0.49
CA ARG A 59 4.22 0.47 -0.56
C ARG A 59 4.19 -0.66 -1.58
N LEU A 60 4.05 -0.30 -2.85
CA LEU A 60 4.27 -1.16 -4.00
C LEU A 60 5.72 -1.02 -4.42
N GLU A 61 6.52 -2.04 -4.16
CA GLU A 61 7.96 -2.00 -4.38
C GLU A 61 8.29 -1.94 -5.87
N SER A 62 7.51 -2.64 -6.70
CA SER A 62 7.79 -2.68 -8.14
C SER A 62 7.49 -1.35 -8.86
N LEU A 63 6.65 -0.49 -8.27
CA LEU A 63 6.32 0.84 -8.81
C LEU A 63 6.97 2.00 -8.04
N ASN A 64 7.63 1.73 -6.91
CA ASN A 64 8.06 2.75 -5.95
C ASN A 64 6.93 3.75 -5.60
N ALA A 65 5.72 3.21 -5.43
CA ALA A 65 4.49 3.96 -5.22
C ALA A 65 3.77 3.51 -3.95
N PHE A 66 2.79 4.29 -3.53
CA PHE A 66 2.04 4.09 -2.31
C PHE A 66 0.54 4.06 -2.59
N VAL A 67 -0.18 3.24 -1.82
CA VAL A 67 -1.65 3.12 -1.86
C VAL A 67 -2.21 3.15 -0.44
N ALA A 68 -3.40 3.73 -0.27
CA ALA A 68 -4.13 3.59 0.98
C ALA A 68 -4.62 2.14 1.13
N CYS A 69 -4.57 1.61 2.35
CA CYS A 69 -5.06 0.27 2.65
C CYS A 69 -6.58 0.22 2.53
N THR A 70 -7.13 -0.80 1.85
CA THR A 70 -8.59 -1.00 1.77
C THR A 70 -9.15 -1.81 2.93
N HIS A 71 -8.30 -2.55 3.65
CA HIS A 71 -8.65 -3.37 4.82
C HIS A 71 -7.85 -2.99 6.07
N PRO A 72 -8.04 -1.79 6.64
CA PRO A 72 -7.27 -1.31 7.79
C PRO A 72 -7.45 -2.12 9.09
N HIS A 73 -8.35 -3.10 9.10
CA HIS A 73 -8.73 -3.89 10.27
C HIS A 73 -8.21 -5.33 10.29
N ASP A 74 -7.72 -5.86 9.17
CA ASP A 74 -7.20 -7.25 9.09
C ASP A 74 -5.68 -7.34 9.11
N HIS A 75 -4.98 -6.25 8.74
CA HIS A 75 -3.53 -6.22 8.70
C HIS A 75 -2.95 -5.74 10.04
N GLY A 76 -3.06 -6.58 11.06
CA GLY A 76 -2.26 -6.40 12.28
C GLY A 76 -0.76 -6.40 11.95
N PRO A 77 0.10 -5.74 12.76
CA PRO A 77 1.54 -5.60 12.49
C PRO A 77 2.33 -6.92 12.41
N GLU A 78 1.69 -8.08 12.55
CA GLU A 78 2.38 -9.35 12.65
C GLU A 78 2.02 -10.39 11.59
N LYS A 79 0.86 -10.41 10.91
CA LYS A 79 0.47 -11.59 10.12
C LYS A 79 -0.55 -11.27 9.02
N GLY A 80 -0.08 -11.05 7.80
CA GLY A 80 -0.94 -11.02 6.61
C GLY A 80 -0.09 -11.08 5.35
N VAL A 81 -0.53 -11.86 4.35
CA VAL A 81 0.05 -11.78 3.01
C VAL A 81 -0.65 -10.65 2.30
N ILE A 82 0.11 -9.65 1.87
CA ILE A 82 -0.47 -8.55 1.11
C ILE A 82 -0.23 -8.83 -0.37
N ALA A 83 -1.31 -9.07 -1.11
CA ALA A 83 -1.25 -9.30 -2.54
C ALA A 83 -1.89 -8.13 -3.30
N PHE A 84 -1.26 -7.72 -4.39
CA PHE A 84 -1.74 -6.67 -5.28
C PHE A 84 -1.75 -7.17 -6.73
N ALA A 85 -2.80 -6.81 -7.47
CA ALA A 85 -2.81 -6.89 -8.93
C ALA A 85 -2.69 -5.47 -9.52
N ILE A 86 -1.77 -5.31 -10.46
CA ILE A 86 -1.40 -4.04 -11.07
C ILE A 86 -1.68 -4.14 -12.57
N CYS A 87 -2.53 -3.26 -13.08
CA CYS A 87 -2.77 -3.12 -14.51
C CYS A 87 -1.66 -2.29 -15.16
N GLU A 88 -0.99 -2.83 -16.18
CA GLU A 88 0.07 -2.14 -16.91
C GLU A 88 -0.48 -1.07 -17.89
N ASP A 89 -1.77 -1.14 -18.29
CA ASP A 89 -2.36 -0.16 -19.21
C ASP A 89 -2.93 1.07 -18.50
N CYS A 90 -3.79 0.86 -17.49
CA CYS A 90 -4.46 1.95 -16.78
C CYS A 90 -3.81 2.31 -15.44
N GLY A 91 -2.84 1.52 -14.97
CA GLY A 91 -2.18 1.74 -13.67
C GLY A 91 -3.06 1.45 -12.45
N GLN A 92 -4.28 0.94 -12.63
CA GLN A 92 -5.17 0.58 -11.54
C GLN A 92 -4.54 -0.55 -10.70
N VAL A 93 -4.67 -0.43 -9.38
CA VAL A 93 -4.22 -1.45 -8.44
C VAL A 93 -5.38 -1.92 -7.58
N SER A 94 -5.53 -3.24 -7.48
CA SER A 94 -6.49 -3.89 -6.58
C SER A 94 -5.75 -4.72 -5.54
N GLU A 95 -6.12 -4.55 -4.28
CA GLU A 95 -5.70 -5.42 -3.18
C GLU A 95 -6.44 -6.76 -3.30
N ILE A 96 -5.71 -7.86 -3.10
CA ILE A 96 -6.24 -9.22 -3.11
C ILE A 96 -6.07 -9.80 -1.72
N SER A 97 -7.20 -10.20 -1.13
CA SER A 97 -7.24 -10.97 0.11
C SER A 97 -7.74 -12.37 -0.21
N ASP A 98 -6.86 -13.36 -0.08
CA ASP A 98 -7.17 -14.76 -0.32
C ASP A 98 -6.50 -15.63 0.77
N PRO A 99 -7.30 -16.19 1.70
CA PRO A 99 -6.79 -17.05 2.76
C PRO A 99 -6.03 -18.28 2.25
N GLU A 100 -6.37 -18.79 1.06
CA GLU A 100 -5.65 -19.95 0.49
C GLU A 100 -4.20 -19.57 0.14
N ILE A 101 -3.98 -18.36 -0.39
CA ILE A 101 -2.64 -17.86 -0.68
C ILE A 101 -1.83 -17.71 0.62
N GLU A 102 -2.46 -17.16 1.67
CA GLU A 102 -1.87 -17.01 2.99
C GLU A 102 -1.39 -18.34 3.57
N ASP A 103 -2.29 -19.33 3.62
CA ASP A 103 -2.01 -20.66 4.16
C ASP A 103 -0.89 -21.36 3.40
N ARG A 104 -0.88 -21.23 2.06
CA ARG A 104 0.14 -21.87 1.21
C ARG A 104 1.52 -21.27 1.42
N LEU A 105 1.61 -19.96 1.63
CA LEU A 105 2.88 -19.29 1.92
C LEU A 105 3.37 -19.57 3.33
N ALA A 106 2.46 -19.60 4.32
CA ALA A 106 2.79 -20.00 5.69
C ALA A 106 3.32 -21.44 5.76
N LEU A 107 2.70 -22.37 5.02
CA LEU A 107 3.16 -23.75 4.92
C LEU A 107 4.54 -23.84 4.25
N LEU A 108 4.78 -23.07 3.18
CA LEU A 108 6.07 -23.04 2.49
C LEU A 108 7.19 -22.54 3.41
N ALA A 109 6.93 -21.47 4.16
CA ALA A 109 7.87 -20.90 5.13
C ALA A 109 8.21 -21.93 6.22
N THR A 110 7.20 -22.58 6.78
CA THR A 110 7.36 -23.62 7.80
C THR A 110 8.20 -24.79 7.29
N ARG A 111 7.89 -25.31 6.09
CA ARG A 111 8.63 -26.42 5.47
C ARG A 111 10.09 -26.09 5.23
N ARG A 112 10.41 -24.82 4.97
CA ARG A 112 11.80 -24.35 4.76
C ARG A 112 12.48 -23.89 6.04
N ARG A 113 11.80 -23.91 7.19
CA ARG A 113 12.27 -23.31 8.46
C ARG A 113 12.68 -21.84 8.25
N PHE A 114 11.89 -21.13 7.47
CA PHE A 114 12.12 -19.74 7.11
C PHE A 114 11.19 -18.84 7.92
N THR A 115 11.75 -17.89 8.68
CA THR A 115 10.98 -16.91 9.44
C THR A 115 10.67 -15.72 8.54
N THR A 116 9.39 -15.49 8.26
CA THR A 116 8.92 -14.36 7.44
C THR A 116 8.62 -13.15 8.32
N GLU A 117 9.29 -12.02 8.04
CA GLU A 117 8.93 -10.73 8.66
C GLU A 117 7.78 -10.04 7.92
N LYS A 118 7.77 -10.12 6.59
CA LYS A 118 6.74 -9.55 5.71
C LYS A 118 6.65 -10.36 4.42
N THR A 119 5.44 -10.59 3.94
CA THR A 119 5.18 -11.25 2.66
C THR A 119 4.36 -10.32 1.77
N THR A 120 4.89 -10.00 0.59
CA THR A 120 4.22 -9.14 -0.39
C THR A 120 4.24 -9.81 -1.74
N ILE A 121 3.08 -9.85 -2.41
CA ILE A 121 2.91 -10.38 -3.76
C ILE A 121 2.43 -9.24 -4.65
N GLU A 122 3.11 -9.05 -5.77
CA GLU A 122 2.69 -8.08 -6.79
C GLU A 122 2.54 -8.83 -8.11
N MET A 123 1.32 -8.89 -8.63
CA MET A 123 0.99 -9.44 -9.93
C MET A 123 0.82 -8.30 -10.91
N ARG A 124 1.46 -8.42 -12.08
CA ARG A 124 1.39 -7.46 -13.16
C ARG A 124 0.70 -8.08 -14.35
N GLY A 125 -0.23 -7.34 -14.95
CA GLY A 125 -1.01 -7.81 -16.09
C GLY A 125 -1.96 -6.74 -16.58
N HIS A 126 -3.09 -7.16 -17.12
CA HIS A 126 -4.11 -6.27 -17.70
C HIS A 126 -5.44 -6.53 -17.00
N CYS A 127 -6.11 -5.49 -16.52
CA CYS A 127 -7.39 -5.64 -15.83
C CYS A 127 -8.51 -5.97 -16.83
N GLY A 128 -9.64 -6.49 -16.34
CA GLY A 128 -10.78 -6.87 -17.19
C GLY A 128 -11.34 -5.74 -18.05
N ASN A 129 -11.22 -4.48 -17.59
CA ASN A 129 -11.63 -3.31 -18.37
C ASN A 129 -10.71 -3.06 -19.56
N CYS A 130 -9.40 -3.29 -19.41
CA CYS A 130 -8.42 -3.08 -20.47
C CYS A 130 -8.37 -4.24 -21.47
N THR A 131 -8.65 -5.47 -21.03
CA THR A 131 -8.69 -6.64 -21.93
C THR A 131 -10.01 -6.77 -22.68
N ALA A 132 -11.08 -6.12 -22.23
CA ALA A 132 -12.36 -6.03 -22.93
C ALA A 132 -12.42 -4.87 -23.95
N ALA A 133 -11.39 -4.03 -24.01
CA ALA A 133 -11.30 -2.85 -24.88
C ALA A 133 -10.72 -3.16 -26.27
#